data_AF-A0A7W1DFX3-F1
#
_entry.id   AF-A0A7W1DFX3-F1
#
_cell.length_a   1.000
_cell.length_b   1.000
_cell.length_c   1.000
_cell.angle_alpha   90.00
_cell.angle_beta   90.00
_cell.angle_gamma   90.00
#
_symmetry.space_group_name_H-M   'P 1'
#
loop_
_entity.id
_entity.type
_entity.pdbx_description
1 polymer ?
#
loop_
_entity_poly.entity_id
_entity_poly.type
_entity_poly.pdbx_seq_one_letter_code
_entity_poly.pdbx_strand_id
1 'polypeptide(L)'
;MRYQASGKNSEEFLQRLKREVIGHPALTHPFLERFGEGDADAEGIRTFAIQYYRHVRVSRLYLAALISNCRYDEKLQLALAEVLFDEYGHLDPEETHPALYRRFLEALGIGEEEWEEPPTLPEIEMYITTHYALSGHPDFRLGLGALGPASEWPVPPIYAKLSDGLRKAAGLPDRELEIFTSHVTMDVTHARIMMDAIAPYAGDEEGQRKVHD
;
A
#
# COMPACT_ATOMS: atom_id res chain seq x y z
N MET A 1 2.53 22.54 11.45
CA MET A 1 2.79 23.60 10.44
C MET A 1 1.65 23.49 9.43
N ARG A 2 0.88 24.56 9.17
CA ARG A 2 -0.32 24.49 8.33
C ARG A 2 0.09 24.45 6.85
N TYR A 3 -0.39 23.46 6.11
CA TYR A 3 -0.27 23.40 4.64
C TYR A 3 -0.79 24.72 4.04
N GLN A 4 -0.06 25.31 3.09
CA GLN A 4 -0.62 26.37 2.26
C GLN A 4 -1.81 25.76 1.52
N ALA A 5 -2.97 26.45 1.56
CA ALA A 5 -4.19 25.97 0.93
C ALA A 5 -3.89 25.51 -0.51
N SER A 6 -4.28 24.28 -0.84
CA SER A 6 -4.17 23.75 -2.19
C SER A 6 -4.80 24.72 -3.18
N GLY A 7 -4.16 24.90 -4.34
CA GLY A 7 -4.82 25.59 -5.43
C GLY A 7 -6.06 24.79 -5.84
N LYS A 8 -7.18 25.47 -6.12
CA LYS A 8 -8.42 24.84 -6.57
C LYS A 8 -8.22 23.75 -7.66
N ASN A 9 -7.22 23.92 -8.51
CA ASN A 9 -6.85 22.97 -9.57
C ASN A 9 -6.35 21.61 -9.03
N SER A 10 -5.48 21.59 -8.02
CA SER A 10 -4.93 20.33 -7.49
C SER A 10 -5.98 19.55 -6.68
N GLU A 11 -6.86 20.25 -5.96
CA GLU A 11 -8.00 19.62 -5.30
C GLU A 11 -8.96 18.98 -6.31
N GLU A 12 -9.35 19.70 -7.36
CA GLU A 12 -10.20 19.16 -8.43
C GLU A 12 -9.56 17.95 -9.13
N PHE A 13 -8.25 17.99 -9.37
CA PHE A 13 -7.49 16.86 -9.89
C PHE A 13 -7.53 15.64 -8.97
N LEU A 14 -7.17 15.80 -7.69
CA LEU A 14 -7.13 14.67 -6.75
C LEU A 14 -8.52 14.05 -6.55
N GLN A 15 -9.59 14.84 -6.56
CA GLN A 15 -10.96 14.31 -6.52
C GLN A 15 -11.33 13.52 -7.78
N ARG A 16 -10.87 13.96 -8.96
CA ARG A 16 -11.05 13.21 -10.21
C ARG A 16 -10.27 11.90 -10.17
N LEU A 17 -8.98 11.96 -9.84
CA LEU A 17 -8.12 10.78 -9.73
C LEU A 17 -8.66 9.77 -8.72
N LYS A 18 -9.20 10.23 -7.58
CA LYS A 18 -9.83 9.35 -6.58
C LYS A 18 -10.99 8.56 -7.16
N ARG A 19 -11.84 9.18 -7.97
CA ARG A 19 -12.95 8.47 -8.63
C ARG A 19 -12.45 7.42 -9.61
N GLU A 20 -11.37 7.72 -10.35
CA GLU A 20 -10.75 6.78 -11.28
C GLU A 20 -10.15 5.58 -10.54
N VAL A 21 -9.37 5.83 -9.48
CA VAL A 21 -8.74 4.77 -8.68
C VAL A 21 -9.79 3.89 -8.00
N ILE A 22 -10.77 4.49 -7.31
CA ILE A 22 -11.83 3.73 -6.63
C ILE A 22 -12.74 2.99 -7.63
N GLY A 23 -12.88 3.51 -8.85
CA GLY A 23 -13.62 2.87 -9.93
C GLY A 23 -12.82 1.82 -10.72
N HIS A 24 -11.55 1.58 -10.36
CA HIS A 24 -10.67 0.72 -11.14
C HIS A 24 -11.09 -0.77 -11.03
N PRO A 25 -11.14 -1.54 -12.14
CA PRO A 25 -11.59 -2.94 -12.12
C PRO A 25 -10.83 -3.87 -11.19
N ALA A 26 -9.61 -3.50 -10.77
CA ALA A 26 -8.84 -4.25 -9.78
C ALA A 26 -9.59 -4.40 -8.43
N LEU A 27 -10.37 -3.40 -8.03
CA LEU A 27 -11.14 -3.42 -6.78
C LEU A 27 -12.38 -4.32 -6.81
N THR A 28 -12.77 -4.78 -8.00
CA THR A 28 -13.87 -5.73 -8.23
C THR A 28 -13.38 -6.98 -8.96
N HIS A 29 -12.07 -7.27 -8.86
CA HIS A 29 -11.49 -8.41 -9.57
C HIS A 29 -12.09 -9.73 -9.02
N PRO A 30 -12.41 -10.73 -9.88
CA PRO A 30 -13.05 -11.97 -9.43
C PRO A 30 -12.31 -12.70 -8.30
N PHE A 31 -10.98 -12.63 -8.27
CA PHE A 31 -10.19 -13.14 -7.13
C PHE A 31 -10.61 -12.48 -5.82
N LEU A 32 -10.68 -11.14 -5.77
CA LEU A 32 -10.94 -10.39 -4.55
C LEU A 32 -12.37 -10.60 -4.04
N GLU A 33 -13.35 -10.70 -4.96
CA GLU A 33 -14.74 -11.01 -4.61
C GLU A 33 -14.88 -12.42 -4.04
N ARG A 34 -14.38 -13.44 -4.74
CA ARG A 34 -14.42 -14.84 -4.27
C ARG A 34 -13.67 -15.01 -2.95
N PHE A 35 -12.49 -14.43 -2.85
CA PHE A 35 -11.69 -14.48 -1.62
C PHE A 35 -12.47 -13.86 -0.45
N GLY A 36 -13.05 -12.66 -0.62
CA GLY A 36 -13.84 -12.00 0.41
C GLY A 36 -15.13 -12.71 0.80
N GLU A 37 -15.70 -13.52 -0.10
CA GLU A 37 -16.81 -14.42 0.19
C GLU A 37 -16.40 -15.67 0.99
N GLY A 38 -15.10 -15.92 1.15
CA GLY A 38 -14.55 -17.12 1.76
C GLY A 38 -14.48 -18.31 0.79
N ASP A 39 -14.63 -18.06 -0.52
CA ASP A 39 -14.46 -19.07 -1.58
C ASP A 39 -12.97 -19.22 -1.96
N ALA A 40 -12.18 -19.61 -0.96
CA ALA A 40 -10.77 -19.97 -1.09
C ALA A 40 -10.49 -21.21 -0.25
N ASP A 41 -9.89 -22.22 -0.86
CA ASP A 41 -9.44 -23.41 -0.13
C ASP A 41 -8.11 -23.15 0.61
N ALA A 42 -7.65 -24.14 1.37
CA ALA A 42 -6.44 -24.03 2.17
C ALA A 42 -5.19 -23.73 1.32
N GLU A 43 -5.12 -24.28 0.10
CA GLU A 43 -4.02 -24.01 -0.84
C GLU A 43 -4.08 -22.56 -1.33
N GLY A 44 -5.25 -22.08 -1.75
CA GLY A 44 -5.47 -20.71 -2.19
C GLY A 44 -5.13 -19.67 -1.11
N ILE A 45 -5.51 -19.91 0.15
CA ILE A 45 -5.12 -19.05 1.27
C ILE A 45 -3.61 -19.06 1.46
N ARG A 46 -2.97 -20.23 1.44
CA ARG A 46 -1.52 -20.38 1.60
C ARG A 46 -0.75 -19.66 0.48
N THR A 47 -1.17 -19.86 -0.78
CA THR A 47 -0.58 -19.17 -1.94
C THR A 47 -0.74 -17.66 -1.83
N PHE A 48 -1.94 -17.17 -1.50
CA PHE A 48 -2.15 -15.73 -1.27
C PHE A 48 -1.23 -15.21 -0.17
N ALA A 49 -1.23 -15.86 1.00
CA ALA A 49 -0.49 -15.39 2.16
C ALA A 49 1.01 -15.27 1.86
N ILE A 50 1.59 -16.30 1.23
CA ILE A 50 3.02 -16.33 0.86
C ILE A 50 3.34 -15.30 -0.23
N GLN A 51 2.56 -15.26 -1.31
CA GLN A 51 2.86 -14.39 -2.44
C GLN A 51 2.65 -12.91 -2.11
N TYR A 52 1.62 -12.59 -1.32
CA TYR A 52 1.37 -11.23 -0.89
C TYR A 52 2.44 -10.73 0.11
N TYR A 53 3.02 -11.62 0.92
CA TYR A 53 4.16 -11.28 1.79
C TYR A 53 5.38 -10.78 1.01
N ARG A 54 5.60 -11.25 -0.23
CA ARG A 54 6.72 -10.81 -1.07
C ARG A 54 6.72 -9.30 -1.29
N HIS A 55 5.54 -8.69 -1.41
CA HIS A 55 5.38 -7.25 -1.47
C HIS A 55 5.42 -6.59 -0.08
N VAL A 56 4.66 -7.10 0.90
CA VAL A 56 4.57 -6.49 2.25
C VAL A 56 5.95 -6.40 2.92
N ARG A 57 6.80 -7.41 2.74
CA ARG A 57 8.16 -7.40 3.31
C ARG A 57 9.06 -6.33 2.69
N VAL A 58 8.69 -5.74 1.54
CA VAL A 58 9.48 -4.73 0.85
C VAL A 58 8.87 -3.33 0.77
N SER A 59 7.55 -3.18 0.91
CA SER A 59 6.78 -1.93 0.68
C SER A 59 7.43 -0.66 1.24
N ARG A 60 7.83 -0.67 2.52
CA ARG A 60 8.53 0.43 3.20
C ARG A 60 9.78 0.96 2.50
N LEU A 61 10.48 0.13 1.71
CA LEU A 61 11.67 0.58 0.95
C LEU A 61 11.31 1.41 -0.28
N TYR A 62 10.09 1.31 -0.80
CA TYR A 62 9.63 2.18 -1.87
C TYR A 62 9.56 3.63 -1.37
N LEU A 63 8.96 3.82 -0.19
CA LEU A 63 8.94 5.13 0.49
C LEU A 63 10.35 5.64 0.77
N ALA A 64 11.25 4.80 1.29
CA ALA A 64 12.64 5.20 1.51
C ALA A 64 13.35 5.61 0.22
N ALA A 65 13.11 4.90 -0.90
CA ALA A 65 13.63 5.27 -2.20
C ALA A 65 13.07 6.62 -2.68
N LEU A 66 11.77 6.84 -2.53
CA LEU A 66 11.12 8.10 -2.89
C LEU A 66 11.66 9.28 -2.05
N ILE A 67 11.82 9.11 -0.74
CA ILE A 67 12.43 10.10 0.15
C ILE A 67 13.82 10.48 -0.37
N SER A 68 14.65 9.49 -0.73
CA SER A 68 16.00 9.73 -1.23
C SER A 68 16.03 10.54 -2.53
N ASN A 69 14.95 10.50 -3.31
CA ASN A 69 14.80 11.22 -4.56
C ASN A 69 14.31 12.67 -4.37
N CYS A 70 13.67 12.97 -3.25
CA CYS A 70 13.13 14.30 -2.92
C CYS A 70 14.20 15.25 -2.33
N ARG A 71 15.42 15.27 -2.88
CA ARG A 71 16.66 15.78 -2.24
C ARG A 71 16.57 17.19 -1.63
N TYR A 72 15.85 18.11 -2.26
CA TYR A 72 15.79 19.51 -1.86
C TYR A 72 14.44 19.92 -1.28
N ASP A 73 13.56 18.96 -1.04
CA ASP A 73 12.21 19.21 -0.53
C ASP A 73 12.00 18.60 0.85
N GLU A 74 12.54 19.29 1.87
CA GLU A 74 12.46 18.83 3.26
C GLU A 74 11.01 18.65 3.76
N LYS A 75 10.06 19.43 3.22
CA LYS A 75 8.65 19.31 3.62
C LYS A 75 8.05 18.01 3.12
N LEU A 76 8.31 17.67 1.86
CA LEU A 76 7.88 16.40 1.30
C LEU A 76 8.56 15.23 2.01
N GLN A 77 9.87 15.34 2.29
CA GLN A 77 10.61 14.33 3.04
C GLN A 77 9.99 14.08 4.42
N LEU A 78 9.59 15.13 5.15
CA LEU A 78 8.95 14.98 6.46
C LEU A 78 7.59 14.26 6.37
N ALA A 79 6.76 14.59 5.38
CA ALA A 79 5.48 13.93 5.17
C ALA A 79 5.66 12.43 4.85
N LEU A 80 6.60 12.10 3.96
CA LEU A 80 6.94 10.72 3.63
C LEU A 80 7.56 9.96 4.80
N ALA A 81 8.36 10.65 5.63
CA ALA A 81 8.97 10.06 6.82
C ALA A 81 7.94 9.73 7.91
N GLU A 82 6.86 10.49 8.02
CA GLU A 82 5.73 10.19 8.91
C GLU A 82 5.08 8.85 8.52
N VAL A 83 4.76 8.67 7.22
CA VAL A 83 4.23 7.40 6.71
C VAL A 83 5.24 6.26 6.91
N LEU A 84 6.51 6.50 6.61
CA LEU A 84 7.56 5.49 6.80
C LEU A 84 7.75 5.08 8.26
N PHE A 85 7.58 6.00 9.21
CA PHE A 85 7.66 5.72 10.64
C PHE A 85 6.56 4.76 11.09
N ASP A 86 5.34 4.94 10.57
CA ASP A 86 4.22 4.03 10.80
C ASP A 86 4.48 2.64 10.18
N GLU A 87 4.99 2.57 8.95
CA GLU A 87 5.37 1.31 8.29
C GLU A 87 6.44 0.50 9.07
N TYR A 88 7.30 1.21 9.81
CA TYR A 88 8.28 0.64 10.75
C TYR A 88 7.72 0.44 12.17
N GLY A 89 6.41 0.49 12.37
CA GLY A 89 5.79 0.21 13.66
C GLY A 89 6.23 1.19 14.75
N HIS A 90 6.42 2.47 14.40
CA HIS A 90 6.96 3.48 15.31
C HIS A 90 8.35 3.12 15.88
N LEU A 91 9.14 2.37 15.10
CA LEU A 91 10.46 1.82 15.45
C LEU A 91 10.43 0.71 16.52
N ASP A 92 9.27 0.10 16.75
CA ASP A 92 9.16 -1.18 17.45
C ASP A 92 9.33 -2.34 16.44
N PRO A 93 10.38 -3.18 16.54
CA PRO A 93 10.61 -4.29 15.63
C PRO A 93 9.42 -5.27 15.51
N GLU A 94 8.64 -5.43 16.58
CA GLU A 94 7.51 -6.36 16.61
C GLU A 94 6.26 -5.80 15.92
N GLU A 95 6.20 -4.48 15.75
CA GLU A 95 5.05 -3.77 15.17
C GLU A 95 5.29 -3.27 13.74
N THR A 96 6.46 -3.58 13.17
CA THR A 96 6.71 -3.32 11.74
C THR A 96 5.69 -4.08 10.88
N HIS A 97 5.24 -3.52 9.76
CA HIS A 97 4.29 -4.22 8.88
C HIS A 97 4.78 -5.62 8.45
N PRO A 98 6.08 -5.84 8.14
CA PRO A 98 6.60 -7.18 7.91
C PRO A 98 6.50 -8.11 9.13
N ALA A 99 6.67 -7.61 10.36
CA ALA A 99 6.51 -8.40 11.58
C ALA A 99 5.05 -8.80 11.81
N LEU A 100 4.13 -7.84 11.72
CA LEU A 100 2.68 -8.11 11.80
C LEU A 100 2.25 -9.16 10.78
N TYR A 101 2.78 -9.09 9.56
CA TYR A 101 2.47 -10.07 8.52
C TYR A 101 3.08 -11.46 8.80
N ARG A 102 4.27 -11.53 9.41
CA ARG A 102 4.82 -12.83 9.87
C ARG A 102 3.96 -13.47 10.95
N ARG A 103 3.42 -12.69 11.90
CA ARG A 103 2.44 -13.20 12.89
C ARG A 103 1.21 -13.82 12.19
N PHE A 104 0.70 -13.15 11.16
CA PHE A 104 -0.37 -13.69 10.31
C PHE A 104 0.01 -15.02 9.61
N LEU A 105 1.22 -15.12 9.05
CA LEU A 105 1.72 -16.36 8.44
C LEU A 105 1.83 -17.51 9.46
N GLU A 106 2.36 -17.21 10.65
CA GLU A 106 2.47 -18.16 11.76
C GLU A 106 1.09 -18.64 12.25
N ALA A 107 0.09 -17.77 12.29
CA ALA A 107 -1.28 -18.13 12.63
C ALA A 107 -1.93 -19.08 11.61
N LEU A 108 -1.47 -19.07 10.35
CA LEU A 108 -1.83 -20.04 9.31
C LEU A 108 -0.98 -21.33 9.36
N GLY A 109 -0.04 -21.42 10.31
CA GLY A 109 0.92 -22.53 10.41
C GLY A 109 1.94 -22.54 9.28
N ILE A 110 2.25 -21.38 8.70
CA ILE A 110 3.26 -21.21 7.64
C ILE A 110 4.55 -20.73 8.31
N GLY A 111 5.61 -21.53 8.23
CA GLY A 111 6.93 -21.18 8.77
C GLY A 111 7.87 -20.55 7.74
N GLU A 112 9.03 -20.10 8.19
CA GLU A 112 10.00 -19.39 7.34
C GLU A 112 10.49 -20.20 6.14
N GLU A 113 10.86 -21.46 6.37
CA GLU A 113 11.29 -22.35 5.29
C GLU A 113 10.21 -22.47 4.21
N GLU A 114 8.93 -22.47 4.62
CA GLU A 114 7.82 -22.67 3.71
C GLU A 114 7.45 -21.40 2.92
N TRP A 115 7.49 -20.21 3.54
CA TRP A 115 7.24 -18.99 2.78
C TRP A 115 8.45 -18.56 1.94
N GLU A 116 9.65 -19.04 2.22
CA GLU A 116 10.83 -18.76 1.39
C GLU A 116 10.98 -19.71 0.20
N GLU A 117 10.52 -20.97 0.31
CA GLU A 117 10.69 -22.01 -0.72
C GLU A 117 10.13 -21.65 -2.11
N PRO A 118 8.86 -21.25 -2.27
CA PRO A 118 8.29 -21.08 -3.60
C PRO A 118 8.84 -19.82 -4.27
N PRO A 119 9.10 -19.84 -5.59
CA PRO A 119 9.49 -18.64 -6.31
C PRO A 119 8.38 -17.57 -6.20
N THR A 120 8.78 -16.30 -6.17
CA THR A 120 7.81 -15.21 -6.34
C THR A 120 7.15 -15.34 -7.70
N LEU A 121 5.83 -15.17 -7.75
CA LEU A 121 5.09 -15.14 -9.01
C LEU A 121 5.60 -14.01 -9.91
N PRO A 122 5.70 -14.21 -11.23
CA PRO A 122 6.17 -13.18 -12.15
C PRO A 122 5.40 -11.86 -12.04
N GLU A 123 4.10 -11.91 -11.79
CA GLU A 123 3.23 -10.74 -11.61
C GLU A 123 3.55 -9.97 -10.34
N ILE A 124 3.95 -10.67 -9.27
CA ILE A 124 4.36 -10.03 -8.00
C ILE A 124 5.77 -9.45 -8.13
N GLU A 125 6.69 -10.13 -8.80
CA GLU A 125 8.01 -9.56 -9.14
C GLU A 125 7.86 -8.31 -10.01
N MET A 126 6.99 -8.36 -11.02
CA MET A 126 6.66 -7.19 -11.84
C MET A 126 6.11 -6.06 -10.98
N TYR A 127 5.16 -6.33 -10.08
CA TYR A 127 4.63 -5.33 -9.16
C TYR A 127 5.75 -4.68 -8.32
N ILE A 128 6.62 -5.49 -7.71
CA ILE A 128 7.71 -5.00 -6.85
C ILE A 128 8.73 -4.17 -7.65
N THR A 129 9.16 -4.67 -8.81
CA THR A 129 10.15 -4.00 -9.66
C THR A 129 9.60 -2.69 -10.23
N THR A 130 8.32 -2.64 -10.63
CA THR A 130 7.65 -1.41 -11.06
C THR A 130 7.60 -0.38 -9.93
N HIS A 131 7.27 -0.77 -8.70
CA HIS A 131 7.25 0.16 -7.56
C HIS A 131 8.63 0.74 -7.26
N TYR A 132 9.69 -0.07 -7.32
CA TYR A 132 11.06 0.44 -7.20
C TYR A 132 11.42 1.41 -8.32
N ALA A 133 11.05 1.09 -9.57
CA ALA A 133 11.33 1.95 -10.72
C ALA A 133 10.63 3.31 -10.59
N LEU A 134 9.35 3.32 -10.23
CA LEU A 134 8.56 4.55 -10.04
C LEU A 134 9.09 5.38 -8.86
N SER A 135 9.38 4.73 -7.73
CA SER A 135 9.88 5.40 -6.52
C SER A 135 11.29 5.96 -6.68
N GLY A 136 12.12 5.30 -7.49
CA GLY A 136 13.48 5.74 -7.82
C GLY A 136 13.58 6.62 -9.07
N HIS A 137 12.47 6.92 -9.75
CA HIS A 137 12.49 7.67 -11.00
C HIS A 137 12.86 9.14 -10.75
N PRO A 138 13.76 9.77 -11.55
CA PRO A 138 14.20 11.15 -11.30
C PRO A 138 13.08 12.19 -11.20
N ASP A 139 11.95 11.95 -11.86
CA ASP A 139 10.71 12.68 -11.63
C ASP A 139 9.92 12.02 -10.49
N PHE A 140 10.11 12.52 -9.27
CA PHE A 140 9.52 11.98 -8.04
C PHE A 140 7.98 11.97 -8.05
N ARG A 141 7.33 12.75 -8.93
CA ARG A 141 5.86 12.79 -9.04
C ARG A 141 5.26 11.45 -9.46
N LEU A 142 5.99 10.65 -10.25
CA LEU A 142 5.58 9.27 -10.58
C LEU A 142 5.51 8.41 -9.31
N GLY A 143 6.56 8.47 -8.47
CA GLY A 143 6.59 7.77 -7.19
C GLY A 143 5.50 8.26 -6.23
N LEU A 144 5.19 9.55 -6.23
CA LEU A 144 4.08 10.11 -5.46
C LEU A 144 2.72 9.59 -5.94
N GLY A 145 2.50 9.45 -7.25
CA GLY A 145 1.29 8.84 -7.80
C GLY A 145 1.14 7.38 -7.37
N ALA A 146 2.23 6.61 -7.46
CA ALA A 146 2.28 5.20 -7.08
C ALA A 146 2.03 4.97 -5.57
N LEU A 147 2.77 5.68 -4.72
CA LEU A 147 2.73 5.46 -3.27
C LEU A 147 1.63 6.26 -2.56
N GLY A 148 1.07 7.29 -3.20
CA GLY A 148 -0.09 8.02 -2.68
C GLY A 148 -1.39 7.45 -3.28
N PRO A 149 -1.99 8.09 -4.30
CA PRO A 149 -3.28 7.72 -4.87
C PRO A 149 -3.46 6.22 -5.14
N ALA A 150 -2.47 5.59 -5.78
CA ALA A 150 -2.59 4.20 -6.22
C ALA A 150 -2.41 3.17 -5.09
N SER A 151 -1.84 3.55 -3.95
CA SER A 151 -1.68 2.67 -2.78
C SER A 151 -2.70 2.99 -1.70
N GLU A 152 -2.80 4.26 -1.28
CA GLU A 152 -3.55 4.68 -0.08
C GLU A 152 -5.07 4.62 -0.23
N TRP A 153 -5.60 4.80 -1.44
CA TRP A 153 -7.05 4.73 -1.67
C TRP A 153 -7.60 3.32 -1.86
N PRO A 154 -6.94 2.41 -2.62
CA PRO A 154 -7.48 1.07 -2.81
C PRO A 154 -7.17 0.10 -1.68
N VAL A 155 -6.15 0.32 -0.85
CA VAL A 155 -5.80 -0.64 0.22
C VAL A 155 -6.94 -0.86 1.22
N PRO A 156 -7.63 0.17 1.78
CA PRO A 156 -8.71 -0.06 2.75
C PRO A 156 -9.85 -0.97 2.25
N PRO A 157 -10.46 -0.74 1.07
CA PRO A 157 -11.50 -1.65 0.57
C PRO A 157 -10.96 -3.04 0.19
N ILE A 158 -9.70 -3.16 -0.27
CA ILE A 158 -9.08 -4.46 -0.53
C ILE A 158 -8.88 -5.22 0.78
N TYR A 159 -8.31 -4.58 1.80
CA TYR A 159 -7.98 -5.20 3.08
C TYR A 159 -9.24 -5.59 3.86
N ALA A 160 -10.31 -4.80 3.74
CA ALA A 160 -11.62 -5.18 4.26
C ALA A 160 -12.07 -6.54 3.67
N LYS A 161 -12.06 -6.69 2.34
CA LYS A 161 -12.43 -7.96 1.66
C LYS A 161 -11.48 -9.11 2.03
N LEU A 162 -10.17 -8.87 2.06
CA LEU A 162 -9.19 -9.89 2.45
C LEU A 162 -9.41 -10.36 3.90
N SER A 163 -9.64 -9.44 4.83
CA SER A 163 -9.90 -9.78 6.24
C SER A 163 -11.19 -10.60 6.38
N ASP A 164 -12.25 -10.26 5.67
CA ASP A 164 -13.51 -11.01 5.67
C ASP A 164 -13.34 -12.42 5.10
N GLY A 165 -12.56 -12.55 4.02
CA GLY A 165 -12.22 -13.84 3.43
C GLY A 165 -11.45 -14.74 4.40
N LEU A 166 -10.41 -14.20 5.03
CA LEU A 166 -9.59 -14.93 6.00
C LEU A 166 -10.38 -15.37 7.24
N ARG A 167 -11.30 -14.54 7.75
CA ARG A 167 -12.22 -14.93 8.83
C ARG A 167 -13.08 -16.13 8.43
N LYS A 168 -13.70 -16.07 7.24
CA LYS A 168 -14.65 -17.09 6.77
C LYS A 168 -13.95 -18.41 6.43
N ALA A 169 -12.84 -18.34 5.70
CA ALA A 169 -12.20 -19.50 5.10
C ALA A 169 -11.11 -20.14 5.99
N ALA A 170 -10.39 -19.35 6.79
CA ALA A 170 -9.35 -19.85 7.71
C ALA A 170 -9.75 -19.81 9.19
N GLY A 171 -10.88 -19.19 9.54
CA GLY A 171 -11.32 -19.09 10.95
C GLY A 171 -10.39 -18.25 11.82
N LEU A 172 -9.58 -17.37 11.23
CA LEU A 172 -8.62 -16.55 11.97
C LEU A 172 -9.33 -15.46 12.78
N PRO A 173 -8.99 -15.28 14.06
CA PRO A 173 -9.52 -14.18 14.87
C PRO A 173 -8.85 -12.84 14.51
N ASP A 174 -9.53 -11.73 14.80
CA ASP A 174 -9.09 -10.36 14.43
C ASP A 174 -7.65 -10.04 14.87
N ARG A 175 -7.19 -10.54 16.01
CA ARG A 175 -5.81 -10.33 16.49
C ARG A 175 -4.74 -10.85 15.52
N GLU A 176 -5.03 -11.89 14.73
CA GLU A 176 -4.08 -12.43 13.72
C GLU A 176 -4.24 -11.73 12.37
N LEU A 177 -5.26 -10.88 12.24
CA LEU A 177 -5.55 -10.09 11.05
C LEU A 177 -5.23 -8.61 11.30
N GLU A 178 -4.41 -8.32 12.32
CA GLU A 178 -4.05 -6.96 12.71
C GLU A 178 -3.50 -6.17 11.52
N ILE A 179 -2.57 -6.75 10.75
CA ILE A 179 -2.01 -6.15 9.53
C ILE A 179 -3.06 -5.78 8.47
N PHE A 180 -4.23 -6.42 8.48
CA PHE A 180 -5.32 -6.06 7.55
C PHE A 180 -6.29 -5.04 8.14
N THR A 181 -6.52 -5.13 9.45
CA THR A 181 -7.54 -4.35 10.15
C THR A 181 -7.04 -2.98 10.60
N SER A 182 -5.75 -2.84 10.91
CA SER A 182 -5.13 -1.55 11.28
C SER A 182 -5.10 -0.57 10.09
N HIS A 183 -4.79 -1.05 8.89
CA HIS A 183 -4.78 -0.29 7.63
C HIS A 183 -6.12 0.37 7.29
N VAL A 184 -7.26 -0.17 7.76
CA VAL A 184 -8.57 0.49 7.54
C VAL A 184 -8.61 1.90 8.16
N THR A 185 -7.90 2.11 9.28
CA THR A 185 -7.85 3.42 9.95
C THR A 185 -6.55 4.17 9.65
N MET A 186 -5.42 3.47 9.58
CA MET A 186 -4.11 4.06 9.30
C MET A 186 -4.08 4.69 7.90
N ASP A 187 -4.60 4.00 6.88
CA ASP A 187 -4.52 4.48 5.50
C ASP A 187 -5.41 5.70 5.24
N VAL A 188 -6.45 5.94 6.06
CA VAL A 188 -7.20 7.21 5.98
C VAL A 188 -6.29 8.38 6.36
N THR A 189 -5.40 8.16 7.33
CA THR A 189 -4.42 9.15 7.77
C THR A 189 -3.29 9.26 6.76
N HIS A 190 -2.75 8.14 6.26
CA HIS A 190 -1.71 8.14 5.22
C HIS A 190 -2.21 8.77 3.92
N ALA A 191 -3.40 8.40 3.44
CA ALA A 191 -4.04 9.04 2.30
C ALA A 191 -4.11 10.56 2.47
N ARG A 192 -4.50 11.06 3.66
CA ARG A 192 -4.53 12.50 3.91
C ARG A 192 -3.13 13.11 3.84
N ILE A 193 -2.15 12.54 4.53
CA ILE A 193 -0.76 13.01 4.52
C ILE A 193 -0.20 13.04 3.08
N MET A 194 -0.40 11.96 2.33
CA MET A 194 0.07 11.83 0.95
C MET A 194 -0.63 12.80 0.01
N MET A 195 -1.96 12.97 0.10
CA MET A 195 -2.68 13.92 -0.75
C MET A 195 -2.29 15.37 -0.45
N ASP A 196 -2.15 15.72 0.83
CA ASP A 196 -1.68 17.04 1.25
C ASP A 196 -0.25 17.30 0.75
N ALA A 197 0.60 16.27 0.78
CA ALA A 197 1.97 16.32 0.25
C ALA A 197 2.03 16.41 -1.28
N ILE A 198 1.08 15.81 -2.01
CA ILE A 198 1.03 15.81 -3.47
C ILE A 198 0.47 17.12 -4.04
N ALA A 199 -0.47 17.75 -3.34
CA ALA A 199 -1.21 18.90 -3.85
C ALA A 199 -0.33 20.04 -4.41
N PRO A 200 0.84 20.38 -3.84
CA PRO A 200 1.74 21.38 -4.40
C PRO A 200 2.35 21.03 -5.77
N TYR A 201 2.49 19.74 -6.08
CA TYR A 201 3.13 19.26 -7.32
C TYR A 201 2.12 18.89 -8.42
N ALA A 202 0.82 19.01 -8.14
CA ALA A 202 -0.28 18.74 -9.08
C ALA A 202 -1.06 20.03 -9.45
N GLY A 203 -0.40 21.19 -9.36
CA GLY A 203 -1.02 22.50 -9.61
C GLY A 203 -1.20 22.85 -11.10
N ASP A 204 -0.42 22.22 -11.99
CA ASP A 204 -0.44 22.41 -13.44
C ASP A 204 -0.65 21.09 -14.19
N GLU A 205 -0.87 21.16 -15.51
CA GLU A 205 -1.15 19.98 -16.35
C GLU A 205 0.00 18.97 -16.37
N GLU A 206 1.25 19.45 -16.33
CA GLU A 206 2.43 18.59 -16.30
C GLU A 206 2.49 17.78 -15.01
N GLY A 207 2.35 18.46 -13.86
CA GLY A 207 2.33 17.83 -12.56
C GLY A 207 1.19 16.84 -12.40
N GLN A 208 -0.01 17.20 -12.85
CA GLN A 208 -1.17 16.31 -12.85
C GLN A 208 -0.91 15.06 -13.71
N ARG A 209 -0.35 15.23 -14.90
CA ARG A 209 -0.02 14.09 -15.77
C ARG A 209 1.00 13.16 -15.11
N LYS A 210 2.05 13.72 -14.50
CA LYS A 210 3.07 12.91 -13.81
C LYS A 210 2.57 12.19 -12.55
N VAL A 211 1.57 12.71 -11.86
CA VAL A 211 0.97 12.00 -10.73
C VAL A 211 -0.04 10.94 -11.21
N HIS A 212 -0.61 11.12 -12.40
CA HIS A 212 -1.58 10.21 -13.01
C HIS A 212 -0.93 9.01 -13.72
N ASP A 213 0.14 9.25 -14.49
CA ASP A 213 0.90 8.26 -15.26
C ASP A 213 1.55 7.17 -14.38
#